data_AF-A0A352F2M6-F1
#
_entry.id   AF-A0A352F2M6-F1
#
_cell.length_a   1.000
_cell.length_b   1.000
_cell.length_c   1.000
_cell.angle_alpha   90.00
_cell.angle_beta   90.00
_cell.angle_gamma   90.00
#
_symmetry.space_group_name_H-M   'P 1'
#
loop_
_entity.id
_entity.type
_entity.pdbx_description
1 polymer ?
#
loop_
_entity_poly.entity_id
_entity_poly.type
_entity_poly.pdbx_seq_one_letter_code
_entity_poly.pdbx_strand_id
1 'polypeptide(L)'
;MTENGNNPEVRIAPPPVKRIRASGPILVLAILFVVACFLTWYLTWFGRGLSDAEITKYLSDYSHPRHVQHALLQVQERIERGDKTASQWYPQIVALAGNPETELRLTAAWVMGSDNKSEEFHNALKKLLMDPQPIVRRNAALALVRFNDASGRAALMAMLNPFTVNAPVAGTLESSLSKAASVSRGTLLARIRMQSGEVAAMRSPLSGSIDNIMVATGANVTTGQPVLTIKSDEQSIWEALRALAVVGTREDLALIENYASGAATNSDRLKQQAALTANAIKSRMNVNEKSIKQ
;
A
#
# COMPACT_ATOMS: atom_id res chain seq x y z
N MET A 1 -10.41 -8.31 89.06
CA MET A 1 -10.34 -7.51 87.83
C MET A 1 -9.03 -6.75 87.89
N THR A 2 -7.99 -7.33 87.29
CA THR A 2 -6.60 -6.85 87.32
C THR A 2 -6.24 -6.28 85.97
N GLU A 3 -5.60 -5.11 86.00
CA GLU A 3 -5.13 -4.31 84.86
C GLU A 3 -4.28 -5.12 83.87
N ASN A 4 -4.59 -5.01 82.57
CA ASN A 4 -3.69 -5.40 81.49
C ASN A 4 -3.17 -4.15 80.78
N GLY A 5 -2.17 -3.51 81.40
CA GLY A 5 -0.81 -3.34 80.84
C GLY A 5 -0.57 -2.89 79.40
N ASN A 6 -1.46 -2.14 78.76
CA ASN A 6 -1.13 -1.51 77.48
C ASN A 6 -0.39 -0.18 77.70
N ASN A 7 0.94 -0.27 77.85
CA ASN A 7 1.85 0.89 77.88
C ASN A 7 1.84 1.63 76.53
N PRO A 8 1.52 2.94 76.49
CA PRO A 8 1.46 3.69 75.26
C PRO A 8 2.81 4.34 74.97
N GLU A 9 3.89 3.59 74.73
CA GLU A 9 5.18 4.22 74.39
C GLU A 9 6.19 3.26 73.72
N VAL A 10 5.96 2.94 72.44
CA VAL A 10 7.06 2.56 71.52
C VAL A 10 6.84 3.27 70.19
N ARG A 11 7.31 4.52 70.10
CA ARG A 11 7.43 5.24 68.82
C ARG A 11 8.65 4.68 68.08
N ILE A 12 8.43 3.72 67.18
CA ILE A 12 9.46 3.29 66.23
C ILE A 12 9.66 4.44 65.24
N ALA A 13 10.75 5.20 65.38
CA ALA A 13 11.12 6.20 64.40
C ALA A 13 11.38 5.51 63.05
N PRO A 14 10.79 5.97 61.93
CA PRO A 14 11.09 5.39 60.63
C PRO A 14 12.59 5.57 60.33
N PRO A 15 13.26 4.56 59.75
CA PRO A 15 14.68 4.68 59.44
C PRO A 15 14.91 5.86 58.48
N PRO A 16 16.02 6.60 58.62
CA PRO A 16 16.29 7.74 57.77
C PRO A 16 16.38 7.29 56.31
N VAL A 17 15.46 7.79 55.47
CA VAL A 17 15.50 7.58 54.03
C VAL A 17 16.76 8.28 53.50
N LYS A 18 17.85 7.53 53.31
CA LYS A 18 19.03 8.02 52.59
C LYS A 18 18.60 8.33 51.17
N ARG A 19 18.36 9.61 50.88
CA ARG A 19 18.25 10.10 49.50
C ARG A 19 19.61 9.86 48.84
N ILE A 20 19.71 8.78 48.08
CA ILE A 20 20.86 8.53 47.21
C ILE A 20 20.88 9.69 46.22
N ARG A 21 21.79 10.66 46.44
CA ARG A 21 22.04 11.70 45.45
C ARG A 21 22.57 10.99 44.22
N ALA A 22 21.81 11.01 43.13
CA ALA A 22 22.28 10.48 41.86
C ALA A 22 23.64 11.13 41.58
N SER A 23 24.69 10.32 41.41
CA SER A 23 26.01 10.84 41.10
C SER A 23 25.91 11.55 39.74
N GLY A 24 26.54 12.71 39.60
CA GLY A 24 26.51 13.51 38.36
C GLY A 24 26.69 12.68 37.07
N PRO A 25 27.57 11.66 37.04
CA PRO A 25 27.72 10.78 35.87
C PRO A 25 26.46 9.96 35.52
N ILE A 26 25.71 9.48 36.51
CA ILE A 26 24.46 8.72 36.28
C ILE A 26 23.39 9.66 35.70
N LEU A 27 23.33 10.91 36.17
CA LEU A 27 22.41 11.90 35.63
C LEU A 27 22.75 12.25 34.16
N VAL A 28 24.03 12.43 33.84
CA VAL A 28 24.49 12.68 32.46
C VAL A 28 24.15 11.49 31.57
N LEU A 29 24.41 10.26 32.02
CA LEU A 29 24.07 9.05 31.26
C LEU A 29 22.57 8.94 31.01
N ALA A 30 21.73 9.24 32.01
CA ALA A 30 20.28 9.25 31.87
C ALA A 30 19.80 10.32 30.86
N ILE A 31 20.39 11.52 30.88
CA ILE A 31 20.08 12.57 29.91
C ILE A 31 20.48 12.14 28.50
N LEU A 32 21.68 11.58 28.32
CA LEU A 32 22.14 11.08 27.01
C LEU A 32 21.21 9.98 26.47
N PHE A 33 20.71 9.09 27.34
CA PHE A 33 19.76 8.06 26.94
C PHE A 33 18.43 8.65 26.49
N VAL A 34 17.88 9.61 27.24
CA VAL A 34 16.63 10.31 26.85
C VAL A 34 16.82 11.06 25.53
N VAL A 35 17.94 11.76 25.36
CA VAL A 35 18.28 12.47 24.12
C VAL A 35 18.45 11.50 22.95
N ALA A 36 19.13 10.36 23.14
CA ALA A 36 19.29 9.34 22.11
C ALA A 36 17.95 8.72 21.70
N CYS A 37 17.09 8.38 22.66
CA CYS A 37 15.74 7.88 22.41
C CYS A 37 14.88 8.94 21.68
N PHE A 38 14.93 10.20 22.11
CA PHE A 38 14.23 11.30 21.46
C PHE A 38 14.73 11.55 20.05
N LEU A 39 16.05 11.62 19.83
CA LEU A 39 16.65 11.80 18.51
C LEU A 39 16.31 10.64 17.58
N THR A 40 16.34 9.40 18.07
CA THR A 40 15.98 8.23 17.27
C THR A 40 14.51 8.30 16.86
N TRP A 41 13.61 8.63 17.78
CA TRP A 41 12.19 8.86 17.46
C TRP A 41 12.02 10.04 16.48
N TYR A 42 12.63 11.19 16.77
CA TYR A 42 12.54 12.41 15.98
C TYR A 42 13.08 12.25 14.55
N LEU A 43 14.16 11.49 14.37
CA LEU A 43 14.77 11.23 13.07
C LEU A 43 14.04 10.13 12.27
N THR A 44 13.24 9.27 12.93
CA THR A 44 12.48 8.21 12.27
C THR A 44 10.99 8.54 12.09
N TRP A 45 10.53 9.65 12.65
CA TRP A 45 9.15 10.12 12.60
C TRP A 45 8.87 11.00 11.36
N PHE A 46 7.88 10.61 10.54
CA PHE A 46 7.49 11.33 9.31
C PHE A 46 6.69 12.63 9.55
N GLY A 47 6.51 13.08 10.79
CA GLY A 47 5.78 14.32 11.10
C GLY A 47 6.66 15.57 11.17
N ARG A 48 7.97 15.46 10.96
CA ARG A 48 8.85 16.63 10.81
C ARG A 48 8.65 17.19 9.40
N GLY A 49 8.08 18.38 9.29
CA GLY A 49 7.98 19.10 8.02
C GLY A 49 9.36 19.29 7.38
N LEU A 50 9.45 19.07 6.06
CA LEU A 50 10.67 19.27 5.30
C LEU A 50 10.68 20.67 4.67
N SER A 51 11.81 21.36 4.80
CA SER A 51 12.08 22.57 4.02
C SER A 51 12.20 22.25 2.53
N ASP A 52 12.06 23.26 1.67
CA ASP A 52 12.12 23.10 0.22
C ASP A 52 13.46 22.52 -0.26
N ALA A 53 14.55 22.91 0.41
CA ALA A 53 15.89 22.36 0.16
C ALA A 53 16.00 20.88 0.58
N GLU A 54 15.40 20.50 1.72
CA GLU A 54 15.36 19.11 2.17
C GLU A 54 14.51 18.25 1.23
N ILE A 55 13.33 18.72 0.80
CA ILE A 55 12.48 18.01 -0.19
C ILE A 55 13.28 17.76 -1.47
N THR A 56 13.92 18.79 -2.01
CA THR A 56 14.72 18.70 -3.25
C THR A 56 15.85 17.68 -3.10
N LYS A 57 16.56 17.72 -1.96
CA LYS A 57 17.62 16.76 -1.65
C LYS A 57 17.08 15.34 -1.54
N TYR A 58 15.98 15.16 -0.81
CA TYR A 58 15.43 13.84 -0.49
C TYR A 58 14.81 13.16 -1.71
N LEU A 59 14.19 13.90 -2.64
CA LEU A 59 13.68 13.34 -3.90
C LEU A 59 14.79 12.79 -4.80
N SER A 60 16.04 13.21 -4.58
CA SER A 60 17.21 12.76 -5.34
C SER A 60 18.04 11.70 -4.59
N ASP A 61 17.67 11.37 -3.35
CA ASP A 61 18.42 10.46 -2.48
C ASP A 61 17.99 9.00 -2.65
N TYR A 62 18.27 8.43 -3.83
CA TYR A 62 17.85 7.08 -4.19
C TYR A 62 18.49 5.97 -3.35
N SER A 63 19.60 6.24 -2.65
CA SER A 63 20.21 5.28 -1.72
C SER A 63 19.43 5.14 -0.41
N HIS A 64 18.53 6.08 -0.11
CA HIS A 64 17.67 6.06 1.07
C HIS A 64 16.19 6.17 0.66
N PRO A 65 15.53 5.05 0.29
CA PRO A 65 14.13 5.06 -0.16
C PRO A 65 13.16 5.76 0.80
N ARG A 66 13.43 5.71 2.12
CA ARG A 66 12.63 6.41 3.13
C ARG A 66 12.69 7.94 3.00
N HIS A 67 13.82 8.51 2.58
CA HIS A 67 13.93 9.96 2.32
C HIS A 67 13.03 10.36 1.15
N VAL A 68 13.10 9.61 0.05
CA VAL A 68 12.24 9.82 -1.11
C VAL A 68 10.77 9.71 -0.72
N GLN A 69 10.39 8.67 0.02
CA GLN A 69 9.01 8.50 0.51
C GLN A 69 8.56 9.67 1.40
N HIS A 70 9.41 10.14 2.32
CA HIS A 70 9.09 11.30 3.16
C HIS A 70 8.85 12.56 2.33
N ALA A 71 9.74 12.84 1.36
CA ALA A 71 9.60 13.98 0.49
C ALA A 71 8.34 13.90 -0.39
N LEU A 72 8.03 12.72 -0.93
CA LEU A 72 6.81 12.48 -1.69
C LEU A 72 5.55 12.77 -0.87
N LEU A 73 5.49 12.33 0.39
CA LEU A 73 4.37 12.61 1.30
C LEU A 73 4.26 14.12 1.60
N GLN A 74 5.38 14.80 1.83
CA GLN A 74 5.40 16.25 2.08
C GLN A 74 4.95 17.05 0.85
N VAL A 75 5.35 16.65 -0.35
CA VAL A 75 4.87 17.29 -1.59
C VAL A 75 3.38 17.03 -1.79
N GLN A 76 2.90 15.80 -1.54
CA GLN A 76 1.48 15.48 -1.59
C GLN A 76 0.63 16.38 -0.68
N GLU A 77 1.06 16.55 0.58
CA GLU A 77 0.37 17.41 1.56
C GLU A 77 0.29 18.86 1.07
N ARG A 78 1.36 19.37 0.45
CA ARG A 78 1.38 20.73 -0.14
C ARG A 78 0.42 20.84 -1.33
N ILE A 79 0.40 19.86 -2.23
CA ILE A 79 -0.56 19.80 -3.35
C ILE A 79 -2.01 19.83 -2.82
N GLU A 80 -2.31 19.00 -1.82
CA GLU A 80 -3.65 18.89 -1.25
C GLU A 80 -4.12 20.17 -0.54
N ARG A 81 -3.17 20.96 0.00
CA ARG A 81 -3.42 22.30 0.54
C ARG A 81 -3.55 23.39 -0.53
N GLY A 82 -3.30 23.08 -1.80
CA GLY A 82 -3.32 24.05 -2.90
C GLY A 82 -2.09 24.95 -2.96
N ASP A 83 -0.96 24.53 -2.37
CA ASP A 83 0.30 25.25 -2.48
C ASP A 83 0.86 25.15 -3.91
N LYS A 84 0.81 26.28 -4.62
CA LYS A 84 1.28 26.37 -6.02
C LYS A 84 2.77 26.13 -6.17
N THR A 85 3.56 26.34 -5.11
CA THR A 85 5.02 26.11 -5.14
C THR A 85 5.36 24.63 -5.24
N ALA A 86 4.43 23.73 -4.94
CA ALA A 86 4.63 22.28 -5.05
C ALA A 86 4.99 21.82 -6.48
N SER A 87 4.54 22.57 -7.49
CA SER A 87 4.83 22.32 -8.91
C SER A 87 6.33 22.28 -9.24
N GLN A 88 7.18 22.93 -8.43
CA GLN A 88 8.64 22.90 -8.64
C GLN A 88 9.26 21.49 -8.53
N TRP A 89 8.57 20.55 -7.87
CA TRP A 89 9.04 19.17 -7.69
C TRP A 89 8.42 18.17 -8.66
N TYR A 90 7.53 18.61 -9.56
CA TYR A 90 6.83 17.72 -10.48
C TYR A 90 7.79 16.94 -11.40
N PRO A 91 8.84 17.56 -11.98
CA PRO A 91 9.80 16.85 -12.81
C PRO A 91 10.50 15.70 -12.07
N GLN A 92 10.87 15.90 -10.79
CA GLN A 92 11.50 14.87 -9.97
C GLN A 92 10.52 13.75 -9.62
N ILE A 93 9.25 14.05 -9.35
CA ILE A 93 8.21 13.05 -9.12
C ILE A 93 7.99 12.20 -10.38
N VAL A 94 7.95 12.84 -11.55
CA VAL A 94 7.82 12.14 -12.84
C VAL A 94 9.05 11.28 -13.14
N ALA A 95 10.25 11.75 -12.79
CA ALA A 95 11.46 10.93 -12.91
C ALA A 95 11.40 9.67 -12.02
N LEU A 96 10.83 9.77 -10.81
CA LEU A 96 10.63 8.62 -9.92
C LEU A 96 9.69 7.55 -10.51
N ALA A 97 8.77 7.93 -11.40
CA ALA A 97 7.94 6.97 -12.14
C ALA A 97 8.75 6.09 -13.11
N GLY A 98 10.00 6.45 -13.45
CA GLY A 98 10.92 5.64 -14.24
C GLY A 98 11.98 4.89 -13.42
N ASN A 99 11.92 4.95 -12.08
CA ASN A 99 12.97 4.38 -11.23
C ASN A 99 12.98 2.83 -11.28
N PRO A 100 14.16 2.17 -11.24
CA PRO A 100 14.22 0.70 -11.16
C PRO A 100 13.48 0.12 -9.95
N GLU A 101 13.44 0.84 -8.83
CA GLU A 101 12.76 0.42 -7.61
C GLU A 101 11.23 0.51 -7.76
N THR A 102 10.55 -0.60 -7.54
CA THR A 102 9.09 -0.71 -7.75
C THR A 102 8.33 0.14 -6.76
N GLU A 103 8.80 0.21 -5.52
CA GLU A 103 8.17 1.01 -4.46
C GLU A 103 8.17 2.51 -4.80
N LEU A 104 9.25 3.01 -5.44
CA LEU A 104 9.33 4.41 -5.82
C LEU A 104 8.37 4.75 -6.96
N ARG A 105 8.27 3.89 -7.99
CA ARG A 105 7.27 4.06 -9.06
C ARG A 105 5.85 4.01 -8.51
N LEU A 106 5.59 3.11 -7.56
CA LEU A 106 4.31 2.96 -6.90
C LEU A 106 3.92 4.24 -6.14
N THR A 107 4.79 4.77 -5.28
CA THR A 107 4.51 5.99 -4.51
C THR A 107 4.43 7.22 -5.43
N ALA A 108 5.25 7.31 -6.47
CA ALA A 108 5.15 8.40 -7.45
C ALA A 108 3.78 8.40 -8.13
N ALA A 109 3.27 7.25 -8.56
CA ALA A 109 1.93 7.13 -9.14
C ALA A 109 0.83 7.65 -8.19
N TRP A 110 0.96 7.38 -6.89
CA TRP A 110 0.03 7.87 -5.88
C TRP A 110 0.04 9.41 -5.81
N VAL A 111 1.23 10.00 -5.64
CA VAL A 111 1.39 11.47 -5.47
C VAL A 111 0.97 12.22 -6.72
N MET A 112 1.30 11.71 -7.92
CA MET A 112 0.86 12.29 -9.19
C MET A 112 -0.66 12.34 -9.30
N GLY A 113 -1.35 11.41 -8.64
CA GLY A 113 -2.79 11.43 -8.51
C GLY A 113 -3.30 12.72 -7.85
N SER A 114 -2.59 13.32 -6.89
CA SER A 114 -3.09 14.40 -6.03
C SER A 114 -3.34 15.73 -6.75
N ASP A 115 -2.58 16.06 -7.80
CA ASP A 115 -2.88 17.20 -8.68
C ASP A 115 -3.48 16.71 -10.01
N ASN A 116 -4.81 16.65 -10.07
CA ASN A 116 -5.54 16.18 -11.24
C ASN A 116 -5.65 17.22 -12.38
N LYS A 117 -4.94 18.36 -12.29
CA LYS A 117 -4.85 19.37 -13.34
C LYS A 117 -3.50 19.38 -14.04
N SER A 118 -2.53 18.61 -13.53
CA SER A 118 -1.19 18.54 -14.09
C SER A 118 -1.15 17.60 -15.29
N GLU A 119 -1.00 18.16 -16.49
CA GLU A 119 -0.79 17.39 -17.74
C GLU A 119 0.47 16.52 -17.68
N GLU A 120 1.51 16.97 -16.97
CA GLU A 120 2.75 16.21 -16.81
C GLU A 120 2.50 14.92 -16.02
N PHE A 121 1.77 15.02 -14.91
CA PHE A 121 1.35 13.89 -14.10
C PHE A 121 0.39 12.97 -14.85
N HIS A 122 -0.57 13.54 -15.58
CA HIS A 122 -1.50 12.76 -16.39
C HIS A 122 -0.76 11.88 -17.41
N ASN A 123 0.17 12.47 -18.16
CA ASN A 123 0.97 11.75 -19.16
C ASN A 123 1.88 10.68 -18.52
N ALA A 124 2.50 10.97 -17.38
CA ALA A 124 3.32 10.02 -16.66
C ALA A 124 2.50 8.82 -16.15
N LEU A 125 1.32 9.06 -15.59
CA LEU A 125 0.40 8.02 -15.14
C LEU A 125 -0.07 7.10 -16.28
N LYS A 126 -0.35 7.65 -17.47
CA LYS A 126 -0.69 6.83 -18.64
C LYS A 126 0.44 5.89 -19.05
N LYS A 127 1.70 6.33 -18.95
CA LYS A 127 2.85 5.45 -19.19
C LYS A 127 2.94 4.33 -18.16
N LEU A 128 2.65 4.62 -16.89
CA LEU A 128 2.66 3.62 -15.81
C LEU A 128 1.57 2.54 -15.94
N LEU A 129 0.56 2.72 -16.80
CA LEU A 129 -0.35 1.63 -17.16
C LEU A 129 0.35 0.47 -17.88
N MET A 130 1.56 0.69 -18.41
CA MET A 130 2.40 -0.33 -19.04
C MET A 130 3.52 -0.84 -18.11
N ASP A 131 3.50 -0.49 -16.83
CA ASP A 131 4.53 -0.92 -15.88
C ASP A 131 4.58 -2.46 -15.79
N PRO A 132 5.77 -3.10 -15.72
CA PRO A 132 5.88 -4.54 -15.57
C PRO A 132 5.18 -5.05 -14.29
N GLN A 133 5.16 -4.24 -13.22
CA GLN A 133 4.60 -4.62 -11.94
C GLN A 133 3.10 -4.30 -11.87
N PRO A 134 2.22 -5.30 -11.61
CA PRO A 134 0.78 -5.09 -11.60
C PRO A 134 0.32 -4.09 -10.52
N ILE A 135 1.05 -3.99 -9.41
CA ILE A 135 0.72 -3.04 -8.34
C ILE A 135 0.87 -1.58 -8.80
N VAL A 136 1.90 -1.28 -9.61
CA VAL A 136 2.13 0.05 -10.16
C VAL A 136 1.04 0.40 -11.18
N ARG A 137 0.68 -0.54 -12.06
CA ARG A 137 -0.43 -0.37 -13.01
C ARG A 137 -1.76 -0.07 -12.31
N ARG A 138 -2.07 -0.81 -11.23
CA ARG A 138 -3.28 -0.62 -10.42
C ARG A 138 -3.31 0.78 -9.80
N ASN A 139 -2.19 1.23 -9.24
CA ASN A 139 -2.13 2.53 -8.60
C ASN A 139 -2.24 3.68 -9.62
N ALA A 140 -1.60 3.54 -10.78
CA ALA A 140 -1.73 4.50 -11.88
C ALA A 140 -3.17 4.59 -12.37
N ALA A 141 -3.86 3.45 -12.52
CA ALA A 141 -5.27 3.43 -12.91
C ALA A 141 -6.18 4.13 -11.90
N LEU A 142 -5.96 3.94 -10.59
CA LEU A 142 -6.70 4.65 -9.54
C LEU A 142 -6.44 6.17 -9.58
N ALA A 143 -5.19 6.58 -9.79
CA ALA A 143 -4.83 7.98 -9.92
C ALA A 143 -5.48 8.64 -11.14
N LEU A 144 -5.50 7.97 -12.30
CA LEU A 144 -6.11 8.47 -13.54
C LEU A 144 -7.61 8.71 -13.42
N VAL A 145 -8.32 7.99 -12.54
CA VAL A 145 -9.73 8.29 -12.27
C VAL A 145 -9.93 9.69 -11.68
N ARG A 146 -8.96 10.24 -10.92
CA ARG A 146 -9.04 11.63 -10.42
C ARG A 146 -8.97 12.65 -11.56
N PHE A 147 -8.34 12.29 -12.69
CA PHE A 147 -8.33 13.06 -13.94
C PHE A 147 -9.56 12.82 -14.80
N ASN A 148 -10.53 12.01 -14.34
CA ASN A 148 -11.66 11.53 -15.12
C ASN A 148 -11.24 10.77 -16.40
N ASP A 149 -10.06 10.14 -16.38
CA ASP A 149 -9.52 9.37 -17.50
C ASP A 149 -9.81 7.86 -17.31
N ALA A 150 -10.52 7.27 -18.26
CA ALA A 150 -10.89 5.87 -18.28
C ALA A 150 -9.80 4.93 -18.85
N SER A 151 -8.64 5.44 -19.25
CA SER A 151 -7.55 4.65 -19.84
C SER A 151 -7.04 3.54 -18.92
N GLY A 152 -7.16 3.71 -17.60
CA GLY A 152 -6.85 2.69 -16.59
C GLY A 152 -7.92 1.61 -16.37
N ARG A 153 -9.08 1.68 -17.05
CA ARG A 153 -10.25 0.80 -16.79
C ARG A 153 -9.91 -0.70 -16.81
N ALA A 154 -9.08 -1.15 -17.75
CA ALA A 154 -8.68 -2.56 -17.84
C ALA A 154 -7.94 -3.04 -16.57
N ALA A 155 -7.08 -2.19 -15.99
CA ALA A 155 -6.40 -2.49 -14.74
C ALA A 155 -7.36 -2.53 -13.54
N LEU A 156 -8.36 -1.64 -13.51
CA LEU A 156 -9.42 -1.65 -12.49
C LEU A 156 -10.25 -2.94 -12.55
N MET A 157 -10.66 -3.37 -13.75
CA MET A 157 -11.37 -4.64 -13.94
C MET A 157 -10.51 -5.85 -13.56
N ALA A 158 -9.21 -5.80 -13.80
CA ALA A 158 -8.27 -6.83 -13.36
C ALA A 158 -8.08 -6.89 -11.83
N MET A 159 -8.52 -5.87 -11.07
CA MET A 159 -8.54 -5.93 -9.60
C MET A 159 -9.71 -6.77 -9.08
N LEU A 160 -10.81 -6.85 -9.84
CA LEU A 160 -12.01 -7.64 -9.51
C LEU A 160 -11.88 -9.12 -9.89
N ASN A 161 -10.87 -9.48 -10.69
CA ASN A 161 -10.63 -10.85 -11.14
C ASN A 161 -9.41 -11.48 -10.45
N PRO A 162 -9.34 -12.82 -10.33
CA PRO A 162 -8.13 -13.49 -9.87
C PRO A 162 -6.92 -13.15 -10.74
N PHE A 163 -5.82 -12.75 -10.10
CA PHE A 163 -4.56 -12.45 -10.76
C PHE A 163 -3.73 -13.73 -10.94
N THR A 164 -3.35 -14.06 -12.16
CA THR A 164 -2.52 -15.24 -12.44
C THR A 164 -1.05 -14.93 -12.16
N VAL A 165 -0.43 -15.74 -11.31
CA VAL A 165 1.01 -15.72 -11.04
C VAL A 165 1.68 -16.79 -11.90
N ASN A 166 2.63 -16.35 -12.71
CA ASN A 166 3.38 -17.20 -13.62
C ASN A 166 4.73 -17.58 -13.03
N ALA A 167 5.25 -18.73 -13.42
CA ALA A 167 6.59 -19.18 -13.07
C ALA A 167 7.64 -18.20 -13.64
N PRO A 168 8.49 -17.57 -12.80
CA PRO A 168 9.52 -16.65 -13.29
C PRO A 168 10.65 -17.36 -14.04
N VAL A 169 10.86 -18.65 -13.77
CA VAL A 169 11.87 -19.50 -14.39
C VAL A 169 11.33 -20.92 -14.57
N ALA A 170 11.95 -21.69 -15.48
CA ALA A 170 11.70 -23.11 -15.61
C ALA A 170 12.39 -23.92 -14.50
N GLY A 171 11.76 -25.00 -14.04
CA GLY A 171 12.31 -25.86 -13.00
C GLY A 171 11.24 -26.67 -12.26
N THR A 172 11.62 -27.28 -11.14
CA THR A 172 10.71 -28.08 -10.30
C THR A 172 10.16 -27.22 -9.16
N LEU A 173 8.84 -27.19 -9.00
CA LEU A 173 8.15 -26.44 -7.94
C LEU A 173 8.29 -27.16 -6.59
N GLU A 174 9.03 -26.64 -5.63
CA GLU A 174 9.35 -27.36 -4.38
C GLU A 174 8.34 -27.18 -3.25
N SER A 175 7.74 -26.01 -3.17
CA SER A 175 6.76 -25.69 -2.14
C SER A 175 5.83 -24.62 -2.66
N SER A 176 4.54 -24.71 -2.33
CA SER A 176 3.55 -23.68 -2.61
C SER A 176 2.70 -23.43 -1.37
N LEU A 177 2.23 -22.20 -1.18
CA LEU A 177 1.21 -21.91 -0.17
C LEU A 177 -0.10 -22.65 -0.45
N SER A 178 -0.87 -22.89 0.61
CA SER A 178 -2.19 -23.52 0.51
C SER A 178 -3.25 -22.56 -0.04
N LYS A 179 -4.32 -23.15 -0.58
CA LYS A 179 -5.51 -22.40 -1.00
C LYS A 179 -6.10 -21.61 0.18
N ALA A 180 -6.65 -20.43 -0.11
CA ALA A 180 -7.19 -19.46 0.83
C ALA A 180 -6.19 -18.81 1.81
N ALA A 181 -4.89 -19.14 1.72
CA ALA A 181 -3.87 -18.44 2.50
C ALA A 181 -3.83 -16.95 2.12
N SER A 182 -3.84 -16.09 3.14
CA SER A 182 -3.64 -14.65 2.97
C SER A 182 -2.17 -14.34 2.65
N VAL A 183 -1.95 -13.46 1.69
CA VAL A 183 -0.62 -13.08 1.21
C VAL A 183 -0.51 -11.56 1.08
N SER A 184 0.66 -11.05 1.44
CA SER A 184 1.03 -9.66 1.20
C SER A 184 1.96 -9.58 -0.02
N ARG A 185 2.12 -8.39 -0.59
CA ARG A 185 3.19 -8.13 -1.57
C ARG A 185 4.54 -8.58 -1.01
N GLY A 186 5.32 -9.27 -1.84
CA GLY A 186 6.64 -9.80 -1.48
C GLY A 186 6.62 -11.12 -0.71
N THR A 187 5.46 -11.61 -0.24
CA THR A 187 5.34 -12.93 0.40
C THR A 187 5.85 -14.01 -0.55
N LEU A 188 6.67 -14.94 -0.03
CA LEU A 188 7.14 -16.10 -0.79
C LEU A 188 5.95 -17.03 -1.06
N LEU A 189 5.59 -17.18 -2.33
CA LEU A 189 4.51 -18.05 -2.77
C LEU A 189 5.01 -19.47 -3.01
N ALA A 190 6.17 -19.58 -3.66
CA ALA A 190 6.80 -20.84 -3.99
C ALA A 190 8.31 -20.73 -4.21
N ARG A 191 8.98 -21.88 -4.21
CA ARG A 191 10.37 -22.04 -4.65
C ARG A 191 10.41 -22.90 -5.92
N ILE A 192 11.24 -22.50 -6.87
CA ILE A 192 11.46 -23.26 -8.11
C ILE A 192 12.94 -23.63 -8.17
N ARG A 193 13.24 -24.93 -8.13
CA ARG A 193 14.59 -25.45 -8.33
C ARG A 193 14.89 -25.57 -9.81
N MET A 194 15.88 -24.83 -10.28
CA MET A 194 16.33 -24.86 -11.66
C MET A 194 17.19 -26.11 -11.91
N GLN A 195 17.40 -26.46 -13.18
CA GLN A 195 18.28 -27.60 -13.55
C GLN A 195 19.73 -27.38 -13.09
N SER A 196 20.17 -26.14 -12.96
CA SER A 196 21.48 -25.76 -12.42
C SER A 196 21.64 -26.06 -10.92
N GLY A 197 20.56 -26.37 -10.21
CA GLY A 197 20.52 -26.52 -8.76
C GLY A 197 20.23 -25.22 -8.00
N GLU A 198 20.21 -24.07 -8.68
CA GLU A 198 19.81 -22.78 -8.10
C GLU A 198 18.32 -22.76 -7.78
N VAL A 199 17.92 -22.05 -6.72
CA VAL A 199 16.53 -21.94 -6.29
C VAL A 199 16.02 -20.52 -6.47
N ALA A 200 15.08 -20.34 -7.37
CA ALA A 200 14.40 -19.07 -7.58
C ALA A 200 13.20 -18.91 -6.65
N ALA A 201 13.06 -17.72 -6.05
CA ALA A 201 11.91 -17.37 -5.23
C ALA A 201 10.78 -16.78 -6.08
N MET A 202 9.62 -17.43 -6.09
CA MET A 202 8.40 -16.87 -6.66
C MET A 202 7.66 -16.10 -5.55
N ARG A 203 7.62 -14.78 -5.65
CA ARG A 203 7.00 -13.90 -4.64
C ARG A 203 5.71 -13.28 -5.16
N SER A 204 4.81 -12.95 -4.23
CA SER A 204 3.54 -12.34 -4.58
C SER A 204 3.74 -10.89 -5.06
N PRO A 205 3.26 -10.53 -6.26
CA PRO A 205 3.32 -9.14 -6.71
C PRO A 205 2.20 -8.28 -6.12
N LEU A 206 1.20 -8.90 -5.48
CA LEU A 206 -0.02 -8.27 -4.99
C LEU A 206 -0.40 -8.79 -3.59
N SER A 207 -1.20 -8.02 -2.87
CA SER A 207 -1.84 -8.48 -1.64
C SER A 207 -3.19 -9.12 -1.95
N GLY A 208 -3.58 -10.11 -1.16
CA GLY A 208 -4.81 -10.87 -1.39
C GLY A 208 -4.81 -12.25 -0.74
N SER A 209 -5.50 -13.20 -1.35
CA SER A 209 -5.51 -14.60 -0.93
C SER A 209 -5.35 -15.54 -2.11
N ILE A 210 -4.74 -16.70 -1.86
CA ILE A 210 -4.59 -17.75 -2.89
C ILE A 210 -5.99 -18.28 -3.26
N ASP A 211 -6.37 -18.11 -4.52
CA ASP A 211 -7.69 -18.51 -5.02
C ASP A 211 -7.66 -19.94 -5.56
N ASN A 212 -6.73 -20.20 -6.48
CA ASN A 212 -6.55 -21.52 -7.07
C ASN A 212 -5.07 -21.86 -7.29
N ILE A 213 -4.70 -23.12 -7.11
CA ILE A 213 -3.35 -23.65 -7.38
C ILE A 213 -3.48 -24.54 -8.62
N MET A 214 -2.76 -24.18 -9.69
CA MET A 214 -2.86 -24.84 -10.99
C MET A 214 -1.77 -25.91 -11.17
N VAL A 215 -0.65 -25.78 -10.46
CA VAL A 215 0.48 -26.69 -10.53
C VAL A 215 0.77 -27.27 -9.16
N ALA A 216 0.87 -28.60 -9.08
CA ALA A 216 1.17 -29.31 -7.84
C ALA A 216 2.65 -29.19 -7.47
N THR A 217 2.94 -29.22 -6.17
CA THR A 217 4.30 -29.37 -5.65
C THR A 217 4.96 -30.62 -6.22
N GLY A 218 6.23 -30.50 -6.62
CA GLY A 218 7.03 -31.53 -7.27
C GLY A 218 6.91 -31.55 -8.80
N ALA A 219 5.98 -30.80 -9.39
CA ALA A 219 5.83 -30.74 -10.84
C ALA A 219 6.88 -29.81 -11.48
N ASN A 220 7.23 -30.11 -12.75
CA ASN A 220 8.06 -29.25 -13.56
C ASN A 220 7.22 -28.15 -14.22
N VAL A 221 7.75 -26.91 -14.18
CA VAL A 221 7.16 -25.74 -14.82
C VAL A 221 8.11 -25.15 -15.86
N THR A 222 7.54 -24.50 -16.87
CA THR A 222 8.26 -23.69 -17.85
C THR A 222 8.16 -22.21 -17.51
N THR A 223 9.13 -21.41 -17.95
CA THR A 223 9.10 -19.95 -17.76
C THR A 223 7.82 -19.36 -18.35
N GLY A 224 7.09 -18.57 -17.57
CA GLY A 224 5.82 -17.96 -17.98
C GLY A 224 4.59 -18.85 -17.78
N GLN A 225 4.74 -20.11 -17.37
CA GLN A 225 3.62 -21.00 -17.11
C GLN A 225 2.77 -20.51 -15.91
N PRO A 226 1.43 -20.45 -16.02
CA PRO A 226 0.55 -20.19 -14.90
C PRO A 226 0.72 -21.22 -13.78
N VAL A 227 0.97 -20.76 -12.54
CA VAL A 227 1.19 -21.62 -11.37
C VAL A 227 0.02 -21.57 -10.40
N LEU A 228 -0.44 -20.36 -10.09
CA LEU A 228 -1.55 -20.14 -9.17
C LEU A 228 -2.25 -18.82 -9.49
N THR A 229 -3.38 -18.59 -8.84
CA THR A 229 -4.12 -17.33 -8.91
C THR A 229 -4.29 -16.72 -7.53
N ILE A 230 -4.29 -15.39 -7.48
CA ILE A 230 -4.49 -14.58 -6.26
C ILE A 230 -5.74 -13.75 -6.43
N LYS A 231 -6.73 -13.95 -5.57
CA LYS A 231 -7.84 -13.01 -5.44
C LYS A 231 -7.33 -11.76 -4.70
N SER A 232 -7.58 -10.58 -5.26
CA SER A 232 -7.21 -9.31 -4.61
C SER A 232 -7.81 -9.19 -3.21
N ASP A 233 -7.12 -8.48 -2.32
CA ASP A 233 -7.66 -8.15 -1.00
C ASP A 233 -8.92 -7.27 -1.09
N GLU A 234 -9.68 -7.22 0.01
CA GLU A 234 -10.94 -6.47 0.07
C GLU A 234 -10.76 -4.98 -0.21
N GLN A 235 -9.69 -4.34 0.30
CA GLN A 235 -9.47 -2.91 0.10
C GLN A 235 -9.18 -2.60 -1.37
N SER A 236 -8.38 -3.43 -2.04
CA SER A 236 -8.12 -3.33 -3.47
C SER A 236 -9.40 -3.45 -4.29
N ILE A 237 -10.25 -4.45 -4.00
CA ILE A 237 -11.54 -4.63 -4.69
C ILE A 237 -12.44 -3.41 -4.45
N TRP A 238 -12.50 -2.92 -3.21
CA TRP A 238 -13.33 -1.78 -2.84
C TRP A 238 -12.93 -0.50 -3.58
N GLU A 239 -11.63 -0.18 -3.66
CA GLU A 239 -11.14 0.98 -4.42
C GLU A 239 -11.41 0.82 -5.92
N ALA A 240 -11.23 -0.37 -6.48
CA ALA A 240 -11.52 -0.64 -7.88
C ALA A 240 -13.00 -0.41 -8.22
N LEU A 241 -13.91 -0.88 -7.38
CA LEU A 241 -15.35 -0.64 -7.54
C LEU A 241 -15.65 0.87 -7.48
N ARG A 242 -15.10 1.58 -6.48
CA ARG A 242 -15.29 3.03 -6.35
C ARG A 242 -14.76 3.80 -7.56
N ALA A 243 -13.64 3.38 -8.12
CA ALA A 243 -13.07 3.95 -9.34
C ALA A 243 -13.94 3.66 -10.57
N LEU A 244 -14.42 2.42 -10.74
CA LEU A 244 -15.36 2.03 -11.79
C LEU A 244 -16.72 2.74 -11.66
N ALA A 245 -17.07 3.22 -10.46
CA ALA A 245 -18.26 4.04 -10.29
C ALA A 245 -18.13 5.38 -11.02
N VAL A 246 -16.92 5.84 -11.36
CA VAL A 246 -16.65 7.04 -12.16
C VAL A 246 -16.47 6.69 -13.63
N VAL A 247 -15.56 5.75 -13.94
CA VAL A 247 -15.10 5.49 -15.31
C VAL A 247 -15.62 4.19 -15.94
N GLY A 248 -16.35 3.38 -15.18
CA GLY A 248 -16.93 2.12 -15.64
C GLY A 248 -18.07 2.33 -16.64
N THR A 249 -18.35 1.27 -17.38
CA THR A 249 -19.22 1.24 -18.57
C THR A 249 -20.20 0.06 -18.54
N ARG A 250 -21.04 -0.04 -19.57
CA ARG A 250 -22.05 -1.11 -19.71
C ARG A 250 -21.43 -2.51 -19.69
N GLU A 251 -20.26 -2.71 -20.30
CA GLU A 251 -19.64 -4.05 -20.38
C GLU A 251 -19.14 -4.54 -19.02
N ASP A 252 -18.93 -3.64 -18.05
CA ASP A 252 -18.45 -3.99 -16.71
C ASP A 252 -19.59 -4.47 -15.79
N LEU A 253 -20.84 -4.15 -16.14
CA LEU A 253 -22.00 -4.33 -15.25
C LEU A 253 -22.17 -5.77 -14.78
N ALA A 254 -22.03 -6.76 -15.66
CA ALA A 254 -22.23 -8.16 -15.30
C ALA A 254 -21.30 -8.60 -14.17
N LEU A 255 -20.01 -8.23 -14.23
CA LEU A 255 -19.05 -8.57 -13.18
C LEU A 255 -19.35 -7.80 -11.88
N ILE A 256 -19.67 -6.52 -11.98
CA ILE A 256 -19.94 -5.67 -10.81
C ILE A 256 -21.24 -6.12 -10.11
N GLU A 257 -22.28 -6.47 -10.84
CA GLU A 257 -23.53 -6.99 -10.30
C GLU A 257 -23.36 -8.37 -9.65
N ASN A 258 -22.45 -9.20 -10.16
CA ASN A 258 -22.05 -10.43 -9.49
C ASN A 258 -21.37 -10.17 -8.14
N TYR A 259 -20.63 -9.06 -7.98
CA TYR A 259 -20.11 -8.66 -6.68
C TYR A 259 -21.21 -8.17 -5.72
N ALA A 260 -22.22 -7.46 -6.26
CA ALA A 260 -23.35 -6.95 -5.49
C ALA A 260 -24.32 -8.04 -5.02
N SER A 261 -24.61 -9.00 -5.90
CA SER A 261 -25.48 -10.17 -5.64
C SER A 261 -24.73 -11.38 -5.07
N GLY A 262 -23.39 -11.29 -5.03
CA GLY A 262 -22.49 -12.44 -4.87
C GLY A 262 -22.63 -13.25 -3.59
N ALA A 263 -22.04 -14.45 -3.65
CA ALA A 263 -22.05 -15.49 -2.61
C ALA A 263 -21.66 -14.98 -1.19
N ALA A 264 -22.01 -15.76 -0.17
CA ALA A 264 -21.81 -15.46 1.25
C ALA A 264 -20.37 -15.02 1.64
N THR A 265 -19.38 -15.27 0.78
CA THR A 265 -17.96 -14.92 0.98
C THR A 265 -17.61 -13.45 0.76
N ASN A 266 -18.47 -12.65 0.12
CA ASN A 266 -18.22 -11.20 -0.04
C ASN A 266 -18.72 -10.44 1.20
N SER A 267 -17.92 -9.50 1.70
CA SER A 267 -18.31 -8.61 2.79
C SER A 267 -19.47 -7.71 2.38
N ASP A 268 -20.26 -7.26 3.35
CA ASP A 268 -21.36 -6.33 3.11
C ASP A 268 -20.85 -5.00 2.53
N ARG A 269 -19.65 -4.56 2.95
CA ARG A 269 -18.97 -3.38 2.42
C ARG A 269 -18.74 -3.50 0.91
N LEU A 270 -18.27 -4.67 0.43
CA LEU A 270 -18.07 -4.89 -1.00
C LEU A 270 -19.38 -4.96 -1.77
N LYS A 271 -20.39 -5.66 -1.24
CA LYS A 271 -21.72 -5.76 -1.88
C LYS A 271 -22.36 -4.38 -2.04
N GLN A 272 -22.33 -3.57 -0.99
CA GLN A 272 -22.85 -2.20 -1.01
C GLN A 272 -22.11 -1.33 -2.03
N GLN A 273 -20.78 -1.35 -2.01
CA GLN A 273 -19.98 -0.57 -2.97
C GLN A 273 -20.23 -1.01 -4.41
N ALA A 274 -20.36 -2.32 -4.67
CA ALA A 274 -20.67 -2.85 -5.99
C ALA A 274 -22.06 -2.41 -6.49
N ALA A 275 -23.08 -2.42 -5.62
CA ALA A 275 -24.41 -1.93 -5.95
C ALA A 275 -24.39 -0.44 -6.30
N LEU A 276 -23.70 0.40 -5.51
CA LEU A 276 -23.51 1.82 -5.80
C LEU A 276 -22.82 2.03 -7.15
N THR A 277 -21.81 1.22 -7.44
CA THR A 277 -21.05 1.26 -8.69
C THR A 277 -21.93 0.91 -9.89
N ALA A 278 -22.69 -0.18 -9.82
CA ALA A 278 -23.61 -0.58 -10.89
C ALA A 278 -24.68 0.50 -11.15
N ASN A 279 -25.24 1.08 -10.09
CA ASN A 279 -26.23 2.16 -10.19
C ASN A 279 -25.64 3.42 -10.84
N ALA A 280 -24.40 3.78 -10.50
CA ALA A 280 -23.72 4.93 -11.10
C ALA A 280 -23.52 4.75 -12.61
N ILE A 281 -23.10 3.55 -13.03
CA ILE A 281 -22.93 3.20 -14.45
C ILE A 281 -24.28 3.30 -15.19
N LYS A 282 -25.33 2.64 -14.68
CA LYS A 282 -26.68 2.68 -15.27
C LYS A 282 -27.22 4.10 -15.38
N SER A 283 -27.00 4.93 -14.36
CA SER A 283 -27.46 6.32 -14.34
C SER A 283 -26.81 7.16 -15.44
N ARG A 284 -25.50 7.04 -15.65
CA ARG A 284 -24.79 7.73 -16.74
C ARG A 284 -25.29 7.31 -18.12
N MET A 285 -25.57 6.02 -18.30
CA MET A 285 -26.10 5.49 -19.56
C MET A 285 -27.47 6.09 -19.91
N ASN A 286 -28.37 6.19 -18.92
CA ASN A 286 -29.69 6.78 -19.11
C ASN A 286 -29.63 8.28 -19.47
N VAL A 287 -28.65 9.02 -18.93
CA VAL A 287 -28.42 10.43 -19.28
C VAL A 287 -27.95 10.55 -20.74
N ASN A 288 -27.00 9.72 -21.16
CA ASN A 288 -26.48 9.74 -22.53
C ASN A 288 -27.55 9.35 -23.55
N GLU A 289 -28.41 8.37 -23.26
CA GLU A 289 -29.51 7.98 -24.16
C GLU A 289 -30.57 9.08 -24.33
N LYS A 290 -30.80 9.91 -23.31
CA LYS A 290 -31.68 11.08 -23.42
C LYS A 290 -31.04 12.22 -24.22
N SER A 291 -29.73 12.41 -24.10
CA SER A 291 -29.00 13.44 -24.85
C SER A 291 -28.91 13.15 -26.35
N ILE A 292 -29.00 11.88 -26.77
CA ILE A 292 -28.93 11.48 -28.19
C ILE A 292 -30.31 11.56 -28.87
N LYS A 293 -31.39 11.59 -28.08
CA LYS A 293 -32.78 11.66 -28.56
C LYS A 293 -33.33 13.09 -28.65
N GLN A 294 -32.52 14.10 -28.31
CA GLN A 294 -32.81 15.53 -28.47
C GLN A 294 -31.96 16.10 -29.60
#